data_AF-A0A973QRI3-F1
#
_entry.id   AF-A0A973QRI3-F1
#
_cell.length_a   1.000
_cell.length_b   1.000
_cell.length_c   1.000
_cell.angle_alpha   90.00
_cell.angle_beta   90.00
_cell.angle_gamma   90.00
#
_symmetry.space_group_name_H-M   'P 1'
#
loop_
_entity.id
_entity.type
_entity.pdbx_description
1 polymer ?
#
loop_
_entity_poly.entity_id
_entity_poly.type
_entity_poly.pdbx_seq_one_letter_code
_entity_poly.pdbx_strand_id
1 'polypeptide(L)' 'EAATRIQDGAPGVTDEIWDAAADHFDEKQLSAIIMNIAMTNFFNRINRAIREQAGKTW' A
#
# COMPACT_ATOMS: atom_id res chain seq x y z
N GLU A 1 -3.35 1.77 6.01
CA GLU A 1 -2.48 1.27 7.11
C GLU A 1 -2.15 -0.21 7.06
N ALA A 2 -3.12 -1.14 7.06
CA ALA A 2 -2.84 -2.59 7.16
C ALA A 2 -1.88 -3.13 6.09
N ALA A 3 -2.01 -2.66 4.84
CA ALA A 3 -1.14 -3.06 3.72
C ALA A 3 0.23 -2.36 3.68
N THR A 4 0.53 -1.41 4.58
CA THR A 4 1.72 -0.55 4.51
C THR A 4 2.64 -0.65 5.73
N ARG A 5 2.13 -1.07 6.88
CA ARG A 5 2.87 -1.18 8.15
C ARG A 5 3.57 -2.54 8.28
N ILE A 6 4.74 -2.67 7.65
CA ILE A 6 5.52 -3.92 7.67
C ILE A 6 6.52 -3.96 8.84
N GLN A 7 7.03 -2.81 9.29
CA GLN A 7 8.20 -2.77 10.20
C GLN A 7 7.87 -2.92 11.69
N ASP A 8 6.61 -2.80 12.08
CA ASP A 8 6.16 -2.83 13.47
C ASP A 8 5.55 -4.18 13.88
N GLY A 9 5.63 -5.19 13.01
CA GLY A 9 5.11 -6.54 13.29
C GLY A 9 3.60 -6.62 13.37
N ALA A 10 2.87 -5.60 12.88
CA ALA A 10 1.43 -5.69 12.74
C ALA A 10 1.03 -6.89 11.86
N PRO A 11 -0.12 -7.53 12.11
CA PRO A 11 -0.57 -8.73 11.38
C PRO A 11 -0.81 -8.49 9.88
N GLY A 12 -0.77 -7.24 9.42
CA GLY A 12 -0.98 -6.87 8.03
C GLY A 12 -2.46 -6.83 7.66
N VAL A 13 -2.78 -7.26 6.43
CA VAL A 13 -4.16 -7.39 5.96
C VAL A 13 -4.71 -8.74 6.45
N THR A 14 -5.55 -8.70 7.48
CA THR A 14 -6.23 -9.89 8.00
C THR A 14 -7.47 -10.21 7.15
N ASP A 15 -8.03 -11.41 7.35
CA ASP A 15 -9.27 -11.83 6.69
C ASP A 15 -10.42 -10.87 7.01
N GLU A 16 -10.55 -10.38 8.25
CA GLU A 16 -11.61 -9.41 8.60
C GLU A 16 -11.44 -8.08 7.85
N ILE A 17 -10.21 -7.64 7.60
CA ILE A 17 -9.92 -6.42 6.83
C ILE A 17 -10.20 -6.65 5.35
N TRP A 18 -9.87 -7.84 4.85
CA TRP A 18 -10.13 -8.22 3.47
C TRP A 18 -11.64 -8.28 3.19
N ASP A 19 -12.39 -8.96 4.04
CA ASP A 19 -13.85 -9.10 3.91
C ASP A 19 -14.55 -7.74 3.97
N ALA A 20 -14.15 -6.88 4.92
CA ALA A 20 -14.68 -5.52 5.00
C ALA A 20 -14.36 -4.67 3.75
N ALA A 21 -13.22 -4.90 3.09
CA ALA A 21 -12.90 -4.24 1.84
C ALA A 21 -13.73 -4.81 0.66
N ALA A 22 -13.95 -6.12 0.64
CA ALA A 22 -14.75 -6.81 -0.37
C ALA A 22 -16.24 -6.45 -0.33
N ASP A 23 -16.75 -6.00 0.82
CA ASP A 23 -18.10 -5.43 0.94
C ASP A 23 -18.29 -4.12 0.13
N HIS A 24 -17.19 -3.44 -0.23
CA HIS A 24 -17.22 -2.13 -0.89
C HIS A 24 -16.65 -2.12 -2.31
N PHE A 25 -15.77 -3.07 -2.63
CA PHE A 25 -15.00 -3.09 -3.87
C PHE A 25 -15.10 -4.44 -4.54
N ASP A 26 -15.33 -4.42 -5.85
CA ASP A 26 -15.21 -5.63 -6.65
C ASP A 26 -13.74 -6.09 -6.77
N GLU A 27 -13.54 -7.31 -7.27
CA GLU A 27 -12.22 -7.92 -7.41
C GLU A 27 -11.23 -7.06 -8.23
N LYS A 28 -11.71 -6.39 -9.28
CA LYS A 28 -10.87 -5.54 -10.13
C LYS A 28 -10.46 -4.26 -9.41
N GLN A 29 -11.39 -3.67 -8.65
CA GLN A 29 -11.13 -2.51 -7.82
C GLN A 29 -10.16 -2.84 -6.68
N LEU A 30 -10.33 -3.97 -5.99
CA LEU A 30 -9.38 -4.44 -4.99
C LEU A 30 -7.99 -4.65 -5.59
N SER A 31 -7.90 -5.30 -6.75
CA SER A 31 -6.64 -5.48 -7.49
C SER A 31 -5.98 -4.13 -7.82
N ALA A 32 -6.76 -3.14 -8.25
CA ALA A 32 -6.26 -1.80 -8.54
C ALA A 32 -5.74 -1.10 -7.27
N ILE A 33 -6.45 -1.24 -6.14
CA ILE A 33 -6.03 -0.69 -4.84
C ILE A 33 -4.70 -1.30 -4.41
N ILE A 34 -4.58 -2.63 -4.46
CA ILE A 34 -3.35 -3.34 -4.09
C ILE A 34 -2.18 -2.88 -4.98
N MET A 35 -2.39 -2.81 -6.29
CA MET A 35 -1.37 -2.36 -7.24
C MET A 35 -0.94 -0.92 -6.95
N ASN A 36 -1.88 -0.02 -6.68
CA ASN A 36 -1.60 1.37 -6.34
C ASN A 36 -0.74 1.46 -5.07
N ILE A 37 -1.16 0.78 -4.00
CA ILE A 37 -0.43 0.72 -2.73
C ILE A 37 0.99 0.18 -2.96
N ALA A 38 1.14 -0.90 -3.74
CA ALA A 38 2.42 -1.52 -4.03
C ALA A 38 3.37 -0.57 -4.78
N MET A 39 2.89 0.08 -5.85
CA MET A 39 3.68 1.03 -6.64
C MET A 39 4.13 2.23 -5.80
N THR A 40 3.22 2.84 -5.02
CA THR A 40 3.57 3.95 -4.13
C THR A 40 4.62 3.51 -3.10
N ASN A 41 4.45 2.32 -2.51
CA ASN A 41 5.40 1.77 -1.54
C ASN A 41 6.77 1.46 -2.13
N PHE A 42 6.82 1.04 -3.40
CA PHE A 42 8.05 0.81 -4.14
C PHE A 42 8.86 2.09 -4.31
N PHE A 43 8.23 3.16 -4.84
CA PHE A 43 8.92 4.45 -4.99
C PHE A 43 9.32 5.07 -3.66
N ASN A 44 8.47 4.97 -2.63
CA ASN A 44 8.82 5.43 -1.28
C ASN A 44 10.11 4.76 -0.75
N ARG A 45 10.32 3.47 -1.04
CA ARG A 45 11.54 2.73 -0.64
C ARG A 45 12.77 3.17 -1.42
N ILE A 46 12.64 3.36 -2.73
CA ILE A 46 13.72 3.90 -3.56
C ILE A 46 14.12 5.29 -3.07
N ASN A 47 13.15 6.20 -2.99
CA ASN A 47 13.38 7.59 -2.59
C ASN A 47 14.02 7.67 -1.21
N ARG A 48 13.57 6.83 -0.26
CA ARG A 48 14.18 6.72 1.06
C ARG A 48 15.65 6.29 0.99
N ALA A 49 15.98 5.29 0.16
CA ALA A 49 17.35 4.80 0.02
C ALA A 49 18.31 5.85 -0.52
N ILE A 50 17.87 6.67 -1.48
CA ILE A 50 18.69 7.71 -2.13
C ILE A 50 18.50 9.11 -1.53
N ARG A 51 17.69 9.24 -0.48
CA ARG A 51 17.33 10.51 0.19
C ARG A 51 16.69 11.54 -0.77
N GLU A 52 15.93 11.06 -1.74
CA GLU A 52 15.15 11.91 -2.63
C GLU A 52 13.84 12.32 -1.97
N GLN A 53 13.53 13.62 -1.99
CA GLN A 53 12.25 14.13 -1.51
C GLN A 53 11.16 13.87 -2.54
N ALA A 54 10.06 13.27 -2.10
CA ALA A 54 8.86 13.14 -2.91
C ALA A 54 8.28 14.53 -3.26
N GLY A 55 7.61 14.63 -4.41
CA GLY A 55 6.94 15.88 -4.82
C GLY A 55 7.86 16.94 -5.43
N LYS A 56 9.09 16.60 -5.81
CA LYS A 56 9.87 17.45 -6.71
C LYS A 56 9.17 17.52 -8.06
N THR A 57 8.61 18.67 -8.37
CA THR A 57 8.30 19.07 -9.75
C THR A 57 9.61 19.38 -10.45
N TRP A 58 9.83 18.72 -11.58
CA TRP A 58 10.87 19.10 -12.54
C TRP A 58 10.54 20.46 -13.15
#